data_AF-A0A9D9FQC3-F1
#
_entry.id   AF-A0A9D9FQC3-F1
#
_cell.length_a   1.000
_cell.length_b   1.000
_cell.length_c   1.000
_cell.angle_alpha   90.00
_cell.angle_beta   90.00
_cell.angle_gamma   90.00
#
_symmetry.space_group_name_H-M   'P 1'
#
loop_
_entity.id
_entity.type
_entity.pdbx_description
1 polymer ?
#
loop_
_entity_poly.entity_id
_entity_poly.type
_entity_poly.pdbx_seq_one_letter_code
_entity_poly.pdbx_strand_id
1 'polypeptide(L)'
;MASDGAYPTDPASLEKGQALAQSLCASCHAVGTDGDSAIADAPAFRALAEKYPLESLEESLAEGIVTAHENMPEIAFEPDEIDAFLGYLTSIQGK
;
A
#
# COMPACT_ATOMS: atom_id res chain seq x y z
N MET A 1 -14.52 12.55 -12.26
CA MET A 1 -14.21 11.70 -13.43
C MET A 1 -13.38 10.56 -12.88
N ALA A 2 -14.00 9.42 -12.59
CA ALA A 2 -13.31 8.23 -12.12
C ALA A 2 -12.76 7.55 -13.38
N SER A 3 -11.45 7.68 -13.59
CA SER A 3 -10.81 7.00 -14.71
C SER A 3 -10.58 5.56 -14.30
N ASP A 4 -11.37 4.68 -14.92
CA ASP A 4 -11.07 3.27 -15.10
C ASP A 4 -9.66 3.10 -15.69
N GLY A 5 -8.66 2.96 -14.83
CA GLY A 5 -7.26 2.83 -15.24
C GLY A 5 -6.45 2.27 -14.10
N ALA A 6 -6.45 0.94 -13.99
CA ALA A 6 -5.68 0.19 -13.00
C ALA A 6 -4.29 0.79 -12.82
N TYR A 7 -3.88 0.97 -11.56
CA TYR A 7 -2.56 1.43 -11.16
C TYR A 7 -1.44 0.82 -12.01
N PRO A 8 -0.33 1.55 -12.23
CA PRO A 8 0.73 1.10 -13.11
C PRO A 8 1.21 -0.31 -12.75
N THR A 9 1.28 -1.17 -13.77
CA THR A 9 1.70 -2.58 -13.65
C THR A 9 3.04 -2.83 -14.34
N ASP A 10 3.67 -1.79 -14.88
CA ASP A 10 5.00 -1.91 -15.44
C ASP A 10 6.04 -2.19 -14.34
N PRO A 11 7.12 -2.93 -14.64
CA PRO A 11 8.09 -3.35 -13.62
C PRO A 11 8.68 -2.19 -12.82
N ALA A 12 8.99 -1.05 -13.46
CA ALA A 12 9.65 0.06 -12.78
C ALA A 12 8.72 0.72 -11.74
N SER A 13 7.45 0.88 -12.08
CA SER A 13 6.44 1.38 -11.14
C SER A 13 6.18 0.41 -10.00
N LEU A 14 6.12 -0.89 -10.27
CA LEU A 14 5.95 -1.91 -9.22
C LEU A 14 7.18 -1.98 -8.29
N GLU A 15 8.39 -1.87 -8.83
CA GLU A 15 9.63 -1.80 -8.04
C GLU A 15 9.64 -0.54 -7.16
N LYS A 16 9.20 0.61 -7.68
CA LYS A 16 9.05 1.85 -6.90
C LYS A 16 8.04 1.67 -5.77
N GLY A 17 6.85 1.13 -6.06
CA GLY A 17 5.81 0.87 -5.05
C GLY A 17 6.27 -0.11 -3.97
N GLN A 18 7.00 -1.16 -4.36
CA GLN A 18 7.62 -2.09 -3.42
C GLN A 18 8.67 -1.40 -2.54
N ALA A 19 9.52 -0.56 -3.11
CA ALA A 19 10.55 0.16 -2.37
C ALA A 19 9.93 1.13 -1.34
N LEU A 20 8.84 1.81 -1.69
CA LEU A 20 8.06 2.64 -0.76
C LEU A 20 7.51 1.79 0.39
N ALA A 21 6.86 0.67 0.09
CA ALA A 21 6.32 -0.24 1.10
C ALA A 21 7.41 -0.76 2.05
N GLN A 22 8.57 -1.17 1.50
CA GLN A 22 9.70 -1.65 2.30
C GLN A 22 10.28 -0.56 3.20
N SER A 23 10.45 0.65 2.67
CA SER A 23 11.13 1.73 3.39
C SER A 23 10.26 2.35 4.48
N LEU A 24 8.94 2.38 4.27
CA LEU A 24 8.00 3.15 5.09
C LEU A 24 7.07 2.28 5.94
N CYS A 25 6.77 1.05 5.49
CA CYS A 25 5.71 0.23 6.10
C CYS A 25 6.22 -1.08 6.71
N ALA A 26 7.38 -1.61 6.27
CA ALA A 26 7.86 -2.94 6.65
C ALA A 26 8.31 -3.08 8.11
N SER A 27 8.46 -1.97 8.84
CA SER A 27 8.69 -2.03 10.29
C SER A 27 7.52 -2.64 11.06
N CYS A 28 6.31 -2.59 10.49
CA CYS A 28 5.08 -3.04 11.12
C CYS A 28 4.35 -4.10 10.27
N HIS A 29 4.25 -3.90 8.97
CA HIS A 29 3.45 -4.73 8.05
C HIS A 29 4.29 -5.76 7.31
N ALA A 30 3.70 -6.93 7.02
CA ALA A 30 4.21 -7.81 5.97
C ALA A 30 3.90 -7.19 4.61
N VAL A 31 4.89 -6.56 3.99
CA VAL A 31 4.73 -5.84 2.73
C VAL A 31 4.94 -6.69 1.49
N GLY A 32 5.54 -7.87 1.63
CA GLY A 32 5.84 -8.79 0.54
C GLY A 32 4.70 -9.77 0.22
N THR A 33 4.98 -10.70 -0.70
CA THR A 33 4.08 -11.81 -1.08
C THR A 33 4.00 -12.91 -0.04
N ASP A 34 4.82 -12.85 1.00
CA ASP A 34 4.99 -13.87 2.01
C ASP A 34 5.48 -13.23 3.33
N GLY A 35 5.58 -14.04 4.37
CA GLY A 35 5.99 -13.62 5.71
C GLY A 35 4.85 -13.04 6.55
N ASP A 36 5.14 -12.85 7.84
CA ASP A 36 4.20 -12.33 8.83
C ASP A 36 4.53 -10.89 9.17
N SER A 37 3.50 -10.13 9.56
CA SER A 37 3.69 -8.76 10.02
C SER A 37 4.47 -8.76 11.32
N ALA A 38 5.32 -7.74 11.52
CA ALA A 38 6.09 -7.60 12.75
C ALA A 38 5.19 -7.34 13.97
N ILE A 39 3.99 -6.80 13.74
CA ILE A 39 2.97 -6.52 14.75
C ILE A 39 1.70 -7.31 14.39
N ALA A 40 1.09 -7.97 15.38
CA ALA A 40 -0.07 -8.84 15.16
C ALA A 40 -1.29 -8.12 14.55
N ASP A 41 -1.52 -6.87 14.93
CA ASP A 41 -2.64 -6.07 14.43
C ASP A 41 -2.38 -5.42 13.07
N ALA A 42 -1.12 -5.41 12.60
CA ALA A 42 -0.75 -4.87 11.30
C ALA A 42 -1.09 -5.90 10.22
N PRO A 43 -2.08 -5.65 9.33
CA PRO A 43 -2.40 -6.60 8.28
C PRO A 43 -1.24 -6.78 7.29
N ALA A 44 -1.09 -8.00 6.79
CA ALA A 44 -0.25 -8.26 5.63
C ALA A 44 -0.85 -7.57 4.39
N PHE A 45 -0.02 -6.89 3.62
CA PHE A 45 -0.48 -6.07 2.49
C PHE A 45 -1.15 -6.92 1.40
N ARG A 46 -0.70 -8.16 1.20
CA ARG A 46 -1.31 -9.15 0.27
C ARG A 46 -2.77 -9.53 0.56
N ALA A 47 -3.29 -9.18 1.74
CA ALA A 47 -4.64 -9.50 2.20
C ALA A 47 -5.54 -8.25 2.33
N LEU A 48 -5.09 -7.07 1.91
CA LEU A 48 -5.84 -5.82 2.12
C LEU A 48 -7.15 -5.77 1.31
N ALA A 49 -7.13 -6.25 0.08
CA ALA A 49 -8.28 -6.30 -0.82
C ALA A 49 -9.41 -7.20 -0.31
N GLU A 50 -9.12 -8.10 0.64
CA GLU A 50 -10.17 -8.90 1.31
C GLU A 50 -10.98 -8.06 2.31
N LYS A 51 -10.40 -6.96 2.80
CA LYS A 51 -11.02 -6.09 3.82
C LYS A 51 -11.71 -4.88 3.21
N TYR A 52 -11.10 -4.27 2.18
CA TYR A 52 -11.64 -3.09 1.52
C TYR A 52 -11.01 -2.88 0.13
N PRO A 53 -11.67 -2.14 -0.77
CA PRO A 53 -11.10 -1.78 -2.07
C PRO A 53 -9.82 -0.97 -1.91
N LEU A 54 -8.75 -1.32 -2.63
CA LEU A 54 -7.46 -0.62 -2.50
C LEU A 54 -7.53 0.86 -2.90
N GLU A 55 -8.43 1.21 -3.82
CA GLU A 55 -8.70 2.60 -4.22
C GLU A 55 -9.20 3.49 -3.07
N SER A 56 -9.82 2.89 -2.05
CA SER A 56 -10.24 3.65 -0.86
C SER A 56 -9.06 4.18 -0.03
N LEU A 57 -7.83 3.71 -0.31
CA LEU A 57 -6.61 4.20 0.32
C LEU A 57 -6.08 5.49 -0.31
N GLU A 58 -6.49 5.85 -1.53
CA GLU A 58 -5.91 6.98 -2.27
C GLU A 58 -5.97 8.29 -1.49
N GLU A 59 -7.15 8.65 -0.96
CA GLU A 59 -7.35 9.88 -0.21
C GLU A 59 -6.50 9.89 1.07
N SER A 60 -6.46 8.77 1.79
CA SER A 60 -5.64 8.63 3.00
C SER A 60 -4.14 8.66 2.69
N LEU A 61 -3.70 8.15 1.54
CA LEU A 61 -2.30 8.24 1.14
C LEU A 61 -1.92 9.66 0.71
N ALA A 62 -2.85 10.40 0.09
CA ALA A 62 -2.62 11.78 -0.34
C ALA A 62 -2.63 12.78 0.83
N GLU A 63 -3.56 12.64 1.77
CA GLU A 63 -3.68 13.56 2.91
C GLU A 63 -2.78 13.18 4.09
N GLY A 64 -2.21 11.98 4.06
CA GLY A 64 -1.42 11.38 5.13
C GLY A 64 -2.17 10.25 5.81
N ILE A 65 -1.50 9.11 6.01
CA ILE A 65 -2.12 7.90 6.61
C ILE A 65 -2.36 8.12 8.11
N VAL A 66 -3.32 8.98 8.45
CA VAL A 66 -3.59 9.47 9.82
C VAL A 66 -4.53 8.53 10.59
N THR A 67 -5.20 7.56 9.94
CA THR A 67 -6.48 7.06 10.45
C THR A 67 -6.59 5.55 10.73
N ALA A 68 -5.57 4.73 10.50
CA ALA A 68 -5.72 3.30 10.79
C ALA A 68 -5.61 2.97 12.31
N HIS A 69 -4.66 3.58 13.03
CA HIS A 69 -4.46 3.45 14.49
C HIS A 69 -3.36 4.39 15.01
N GLU A 70 -3.38 4.73 16.30
CA GLU A 70 -2.48 5.70 16.97
C GLU A 70 -0.96 5.49 16.76
N ASN A 71 -0.53 4.28 16.41
CA ASN A 71 0.87 3.92 16.21
C ASN A 71 1.34 3.94 14.75
N MET A 72 0.48 4.27 13.79
CA MET A 72 0.88 4.37 12.38
C MET A 72 1.51 5.75 12.13
N PRO A 73 2.71 5.83 11.54
CA PRO A 73 3.30 7.11 11.17
C PRO A 73 2.42 7.87 10.17
N GLU A 74 2.26 9.17 10.39
CA GLU A 74 1.65 10.06 9.40
C GLU A 74 2.65 10.29 8.26
N ILE A 75 2.35 9.73 7.10
CA ILE A 75 3.14 9.88 5.89
C ILE A 75 2.17 10.17 4.75
N ALA A 76 2.39 11.27 4.05
CA ALA A 76 1.70 11.61 2.82
C ALA A 76 2.58 11.25 1.62
N PHE A 77 1.98 10.72 0.57
CA PHE A 77 2.65 10.35 -0.68
C PHE A 77 2.32 11.37 -1.76
N GLU A 78 3.28 11.62 -2.64
CA GLU A 78 3.04 12.36 -3.87
C GLU A 78 2.17 11.53 -4.84
N PRO A 79 1.44 12.16 -5.78
CA PRO A 79 0.51 11.44 -6.66
C PRO A 79 1.13 10.25 -7.41
N ASP A 80 2.36 10.39 -7.89
CA ASP A 80 3.09 9.33 -8.59
C ASP A 80 3.64 8.23 -7.65
N GLU A 81 3.72 8.50 -6.35
CA GLU A 81 4.04 7.51 -5.32
C GLU A 81 2.79 6.72 -4.94
N ILE A 82 1.63 7.38 -4.85
CA ILE A 82 0.32 6.73 -4.62
C ILE A 82 0.04 5.72 -5.72
N ASP A 83 0.15 6.13 -6.99
CA ASP A 83 -0.07 5.25 -8.13
C ASP A 83 0.85 4.02 -8.10
N ALA A 84 2.16 4.24 -7.90
CA ALA A 84 3.14 3.16 -7.83
C ALA A 84 2.87 2.22 -6.64
N PHE A 85 2.57 2.77 -5.47
CA PHE A 85 2.30 2.01 -4.26
C PHE A 85 1.04 1.16 -4.39
N LEU A 86 -0.07 1.73 -4.88
CA LEU A 86 -1.31 1.00 -5.10
C LEU A 86 -1.19 -0.01 -6.24
N GLY A 87 -0.36 0.25 -7.25
CA GLY A 87 0.02 -0.73 -8.27
C GLY A 87 0.73 -1.94 -7.66
N TYR A 88 1.69 -1.69 -6.78
CA TYR A 88 2.37 -2.75 -6.05
C TYR A 88 1.40 -3.55 -5.16
N LEU A 89 0.59 -2.88 -4.34
CA LEU A 89 -0.41 -3.55 -3.49
C LEU A 89 -1.33 -4.45 -4.32
N THR A 90 -1.83 -3.93 -5.44
CA THR A 90 -2.70 -4.67 -6.36
C THR A 90 -2.02 -5.92 -6.88
N SER A 91 -0.72 -5.84 -7.24
CA SER A 91 0.05 -6.96 -7.81
C SER A 91 0.29 -8.13 -6.85
N ILE A 92 0.22 -7.88 -5.54
CA ILE A 92 0.50 -8.89 -4.50
C ILE A 92 -0.75 -9.45 -3.84
N GLN A 93 -1.96 -9.02 -4.24
CA GLN A 93 -3.18 -9.51 -3.60
C GLN A 93 -3.41 -11.00 -3.84
N GLY A 94 -3.82 -11.71 -2.79
CA GLY A 94 -4.14 -13.14 -2.85
C GLY A 94 -2.93 -14.06 -3.07
N LYS A 95 -1.72 -13.56 -2.81
CA LYS A 95 -0.48 -14.35 -2.82
C LYS A 95 -0.17 -14.95 -1.45
#